data_AF-A0A2D9LM30-F1
#
_entry.id   AF-A0A2D9LM30-F1
#
_cell.length_a   1.000
_cell.length_b   1.000
_cell.length_c   1.000
_cell.angle_alpha   90.00
_cell.angle_beta   90.00
_cell.angle_gamma   90.00
#
_symmetry.space_group_name_H-M   'P 1'
#
loop_
_entity.id
_entity.type
_entity.pdbx_description
1 polymer ?
#
loop_
_entity_poly.entity_id
_entity_poly.type
_entity_poly.pdbx_seq_one_letter_code
_entity_poly.pdbx_strand_id
1 'polypeptide(L)'
;MKVEYLIIIDSGNPFCRDKKSFDNFLQSNADISIRGSVFKHKNLEVEYELQGGETEADKNRFFHIKLNCKNDSRIDEFHELLKATRKLLHMASDKKPQVLWDDVSFHYSEKAYPVIHEIENLMRKLITKFMLTNVGLGWTKEAVPEELKKSTRTEPANNNNYLYETDFKDLSTFLFDEYRTLDIKALNEKIRSLENEGDEVSLSELKGFLPKSNWERYFR
;
A
#
# COMPACT_ATOMS: atom_id res chain seq x y z
N MET A 1 -23.50 3.28 3.96
CA MET A 1 -22.07 3.22 4.37
C MET A 1 -21.90 3.04 5.88
N LYS A 2 -21.13 2.06 6.30
CA LYS A 2 -20.81 1.71 7.69
C LYS A 2 -19.33 1.92 7.99
N VAL A 3 -19.02 2.43 9.18
CA VAL A 3 -17.65 2.52 9.70
C VAL A 3 -17.63 2.14 11.18
N GLU A 4 -16.61 1.38 11.59
CA GLU A 4 -16.44 0.93 12.96
C GLU A 4 -15.06 1.25 13.51
N TYR A 5 -15.02 1.79 14.73
CA TYR A 5 -13.80 2.11 15.46
C TYR A 5 -13.75 1.39 16.79
N LEU A 6 -12.59 0.87 17.15
CA LEU A 6 -12.31 0.32 18.48
C LEU A 6 -11.20 1.14 19.13
N ILE A 7 -11.46 1.64 20.33
CA ILE A 7 -10.50 2.36 21.14
C ILE A 7 -10.31 1.67 22.49
N ILE A 8 -9.07 1.68 22.97
CA ILE A 8 -8.68 1.13 24.27
C ILE A 8 -8.17 2.28 25.13
N ILE A 9 -8.72 2.41 26.33
CA ILE A 9 -8.37 3.42 27.34
C ILE A 9 -7.90 2.70 28.60
N ASP A 10 -6.82 3.18 29.20
CA ASP A 10 -6.30 2.64 30.46
C ASP A 10 -7.32 2.85 31.60
N SER A 11 -7.68 1.79 32.33
CA SER A 11 -8.63 1.91 33.45
C SER A 11 -8.08 2.65 34.65
N GLY A 12 -6.76 2.84 34.74
CA GLY A 12 -6.12 3.70 35.73
C GLY A 12 -6.52 5.17 35.60
N ASN A 13 -6.96 5.60 34.41
CA ASN A 13 -7.44 6.94 34.16
C ASN A 13 -8.96 7.04 34.51
N PRO A 14 -9.40 8.02 35.33
CA PRO A 14 -10.83 8.27 35.57
C PRO A 14 -11.58 8.77 34.32
N PHE A 15 -10.85 9.19 33.29
CA PHE A 15 -11.39 9.62 32.01
C PHE A 15 -12.20 8.51 31.32
N CYS A 16 -13.39 8.87 30.82
CA CYS A 16 -14.30 7.98 30.08
C CYS A 16 -14.54 6.62 30.78
N ARG A 17 -14.97 6.64 32.04
CA ARG A 17 -15.20 5.41 32.84
C ARG A 17 -16.37 4.55 32.35
N ASP A 18 -17.40 5.18 31.77
CA ASP A 18 -18.58 4.51 31.26
C ASP A 18 -19.00 5.07 29.90
N LYS A 19 -19.96 4.40 29.26
CA LYS A 19 -20.50 4.80 27.95
C LYS A 19 -21.02 6.24 27.94
N LYS A 20 -21.66 6.68 29.02
CA LYS A 20 -22.23 8.03 29.13
C LYS A 20 -21.15 9.11 29.16
N SER A 21 -20.08 8.85 29.92
CA SER A 21 -18.91 9.73 30.00
C SER A 21 -18.19 9.81 28.65
N PHE A 22 -18.12 8.69 27.93
CA PHE A 22 -17.56 8.63 26.59
C PHE A 22 -18.41 9.40 25.56
N ASP A 23 -19.74 9.25 25.58
CA ASP A 23 -20.65 10.04 24.74
C ASP A 23 -20.55 11.54 25.04
N ASN A 24 -20.45 11.92 26.32
CA ASN A 24 -20.25 13.31 26.72
C ASN A 24 -18.90 13.85 26.21
N PHE A 25 -17.86 13.03 26.23
CA PHE A 25 -16.56 13.40 25.66
C PHE A 25 -16.64 13.62 24.15
N LEU A 26 -17.33 12.75 23.41
CA LEU A 26 -17.52 12.94 21.96
C LEU A 26 -18.29 14.24 21.66
N GLN A 27 -19.22 14.62 22.53
CA GLN A 27 -19.97 15.89 22.47
C GLN A 27 -19.22 17.10 23.02
N SER A 28 -17.95 16.96 23.44
CA SER A 28 -17.09 18.11 23.76
C SER A 28 -16.80 18.98 22.52
N ASN A 29 -16.95 18.39 21.33
CA ASN A 29 -17.00 19.13 20.07
C ASN A 29 -18.42 19.69 19.85
N ALA A 30 -18.53 21.01 19.75
CA ALA A 30 -19.81 21.71 19.58
C ALA A 30 -20.58 21.31 18.31
N ASP A 31 -19.90 20.80 17.28
CA ASP A 31 -20.53 20.34 16.03
C ASP A 31 -21.15 18.95 16.17
N ILE A 32 -20.91 18.23 17.27
CA ILE A 32 -21.35 16.86 17.51
C ILE A 32 -22.45 16.82 18.57
N SER A 33 -23.56 16.14 18.26
CA SER A 33 -24.60 15.85 19.24
C SER A 33 -25.07 14.40 19.15
N ILE A 34 -25.15 13.71 20.28
CA ILE A 34 -25.55 12.31 20.38
C ILE A 34 -26.90 12.24 21.11
N ARG A 35 -27.90 11.65 20.47
CA ARG A 35 -29.26 11.48 21.03
C ARG A 35 -29.71 10.04 20.84
N GLY A 36 -29.50 9.21 21.87
CA GLY A 36 -29.81 7.79 21.80
C GLY A 36 -28.96 7.09 20.74
N SER A 37 -29.60 6.50 19.73
CA SER A 37 -28.95 5.83 18.59
C SER A 37 -28.66 6.75 17.40
N VAL A 38 -28.76 8.07 17.58
CA VAL A 38 -28.48 9.05 16.52
C VAL A 38 -27.24 9.86 16.87
N PHE A 39 -26.27 9.88 15.95
CA PHE A 39 -25.09 10.73 16.01
C PHE A 39 -25.20 11.78 14.93
N LYS A 40 -25.19 13.04 15.34
CA LYS A 40 -25.26 14.19 14.45
C LYS A 40 -23.93 14.90 14.40
N HIS A 41 -23.50 15.26 13.20
CA HIS A 41 -22.40 16.18 12.97
C HIS A 41 -22.83 17.21 11.94
N LYS A 42 -22.90 18.49 12.33
CA LYS A 42 -23.42 19.58 11.49
C LYS A 42 -24.81 19.25 10.94
N ASN A 43 -24.93 19.06 9.63
CA ASN A 43 -26.20 18.78 8.92
C ASN A 43 -26.43 17.29 8.65
N LEU A 44 -25.51 16.41 9.05
CA LEU A 44 -25.60 14.97 8.81
C LEU A 44 -25.99 14.25 10.09
N GLU A 45 -26.99 13.37 9.99
CA GLU A 45 -27.42 12.48 11.06
C GLU A 45 -27.18 11.04 10.60
N VAL A 46 -26.53 10.26 11.45
CA VAL A 46 -26.19 8.85 11.20
C VAL A 46 -26.64 7.99 12.37
N GLU A 47 -26.86 6.71 12.10
CA GLU A 47 -27.13 5.73 13.14
C GLU A 47 -25.84 5.43 13.93
N TYR A 48 -25.99 5.31 15.24
CA TYR A 48 -24.90 5.19 16.20
C TYR A 48 -25.15 4.08 17.20
N GLU A 49 -24.13 3.27 17.41
CA GLU A 49 -24.10 2.25 18.45
C GLU A 49 -22.78 2.35 19.22
N LEU A 50 -22.89 2.36 20.55
CA LEU A 50 -21.73 2.31 21.44
C LEU A 50 -21.76 1.03 22.28
N GLN A 51 -20.76 0.20 22.05
CA GLN A 51 -20.45 -0.92 22.93
C GLN A 51 -19.22 -0.56 23.77
N GLY A 52 -19.18 -1.05 24.99
CA GLY A 52 -18.08 -0.76 25.90
C GLY A 52 -18.06 -1.78 27.02
N GLY A 53 -16.86 -2.02 27.53
CA GLY A 53 -16.60 -3.02 28.56
C GLY A 53 -15.16 -2.94 29.05
N GLU A 54 -14.81 -3.83 29.96
CA GLU A 54 -13.45 -3.98 30.49
C GLU A 54 -12.83 -5.26 29.92
N THR A 55 -11.52 -5.23 29.69
CA THR A 55 -10.74 -6.41 29.28
C THR A 55 -10.17 -7.08 30.52
N GLU A 56 -10.41 -8.39 30.64
CA GLU A 56 -10.05 -9.19 31.81
C GLU A 56 -8.52 -9.28 32.02
N ALA A 57 -7.75 -9.26 30.94
CA ALA A 57 -6.31 -9.49 30.97
C ALA A 57 -5.50 -8.30 31.53
N ASP A 58 -5.81 -7.08 31.09
CA ASP A 58 -4.95 -5.91 31.33
C ASP A 58 -5.64 -4.77 32.08
N LYS A 59 -6.88 -4.98 32.56
CA LYS A 59 -7.72 -3.93 33.12
C LYS A 59 -7.77 -2.71 32.20
N ASN A 60 -7.97 -2.89 30.90
CA ASN A 60 -8.20 -1.77 29.99
C ASN A 60 -9.70 -1.68 29.66
N ARG A 61 -10.24 -0.47 29.57
CA ARG A 61 -11.59 -0.25 29.02
C ARG A 61 -11.52 -0.21 27.51
N PHE A 62 -12.50 -0.79 26.85
CA PHE A 62 -12.66 -0.64 25.41
C PHE A 62 -13.98 0.06 25.10
N PHE A 63 -13.97 0.81 24.01
CA PHE A 63 -15.18 1.38 23.39
C PHE A 63 -15.18 1.03 21.91
N HIS A 64 -16.27 0.42 21.47
CA HIS A 64 -16.52 0.09 20.07
C HIS A 64 -17.66 0.96 19.56
N ILE A 65 -17.32 1.81 18.60
CA ILE A 65 -18.20 2.79 17.98
C ILE A 65 -18.58 2.26 16.63
N LYS A 66 -19.88 2.19 16.35
CA LYS A 66 -20.41 1.91 15.01
C LYS A 66 -21.19 3.11 14.52
N LEU A 67 -20.86 3.56 13.31
CA LEU A 67 -21.50 4.67 12.62
C LEU A 67 -22.03 4.16 11.29
N ASN A 68 -23.33 4.34 11.05
CA ASN A 68 -23.99 3.89 9.84
C ASN A 68 -24.73 5.06 9.16
N CYS A 69 -24.22 5.49 8.02
CA CYS A 69 -24.84 6.47 7.16
C CYS A 69 -25.69 5.75 6.10
N LYS A 70 -27.02 5.96 6.11
CA LYS A 70 -27.93 5.34 5.14
C LYS A 70 -27.95 6.03 3.77
N ASN A 71 -27.37 7.22 3.65
CA ASN A 71 -27.42 8.02 2.43
C ASN A 71 -26.02 8.16 1.82
N ASP A 72 -25.71 7.28 0.86
CA ASP A 72 -24.40 7.22 0.21
C ASP A 72 -24.07 8.48 -0.61
N SER A 73 -25.07 9.29 -1.00
CA SER A 73 -24.84 10.56 -1.70
C SER A 73 -24.16 11.63 -0.85
N ARG A 74 -24.17 11.46 0.49
CA ARG A 74 -23.58 12.41 1.45
C ARG A 74 -22.22 11.93 1.97
N ILE A 75 -21.49 11.17 1.16
CA ILE A 75 -20.18 10.60 1.52
C ILE A 75 -19.18 11.64 2.02
N ASP A 76 -19.13 12.83 1.43
CA ASP A 76 -18.18 13.88 1.83
C ASP A 76 -18.47 14.39 3.24
N GLU A 77 -19.76 14.60 3.56
CA GLU A 77 -20.20 15.00 4.88
C GLU A 77 -19.96 13.89 5.91
N PHE A 78 -20.14 12.62 5.50
CA PHE A 78 -19.83 11.48 6.34
C PHE A 78 -18.32 11.36 6.58
N HIS A 79 -17.49 11.59 5.57
CA HIS A 79 -16.04 11.62 5.73
C HIS A 79 -15.58 12.71 6.72
N GLU A 80 -16.17 13.91 6.66
CA GLU A 80 -15.88 14.97 7.62
C GLU A 80 -16.34 14.63 9.05
N LEU A 81 -17.50 13.96 9.20
CA LEU A 81 -17.94 13.40 10.49
C LEU A 81 -16.91 12.40 11.02
N LEU A 82 -16.48 11.43 10.21
CA LEU A 82 -15.50 10.41 10.60
C LEU A 82 -14.13 11.03 10.96
N LYS A 83 -13.73 12.10 10.26
CA LYS A 83 -12.52 12.86 10.57
C LYS A 83 -12.62 13.57 11.92
N ALA A 84 -13.75 14.20 12.20
CA ALA A 84 -14.01 14.84 13.51
C ALA A 84 -14.01 13.79 14.63
N THR A 85 -14.69 12.66 14.44
CA THR A 85 -14.72 11.55 15.39
C THR A 85 -13.31 11.01 15.63
N ARG A 86 -12.54 10.68 14.59
CA ARG A 86 -11.16 10.18 14.74
C ARG A 86 -10.26 11.14 15.53
N LYS A 87 -10.38 12.46 15.31
CA LYS A 87 -9.62 13.45 16.10
C LYS A 87 -9.91 13.34 17.59
N LEU A 88 -11.19 13.20 17.96
CA LEU A 88 -11.58 13.01 19.36
C LEU A 88 -11.08 11.67 19.91
N LEU A 89 -11.17 10.60 19.12
CA LEU A 89 -10.64 9.30 19.52
C LEU A 89 -9.12 9.34 19.76
N HIS A 90 -8.37 10.08 18.95
CA HIS A 90 -6.94 10.31 19.18
C HIS A 90 -6.65 11.13 20.44
N MET A 91 -7.56 11.99 20.88
CA MET A 91 -7.41 12.72 22.15
C MET A 91 -7.78 11.85 23.37
N ALA A 92 -8.64 10.84 23.18
CA ALA A 92 -9.12 10.00 24.26
C ALA A 92 -8.12 8.93 24.72
N SER A 93 -7.15 8.57 23.87
CA SER A 93 -6.14 7.57 24.17
C SER A 93 -4.85 7.87 23.43
N ASP A 94 -3.71 7.61 24.07
CA ASP A 94 -2.39 7.66 23.42
C ASP A 94 -2.27 6.61 22.31
N LYS A 95 -3.09 5.55 22.37
CA LYS A 95 -3.13 4.51 21.33
C LYS A 95 -4.03 4.96 20.18
N LYS A 96 -3.57 4.73 18.95
CA LYS A 96 -4.38 4.99 17.76
C LYS A 96 -5.66 4.14 17.79
N PRO A 97 -6.83 4.72 17.45
CA PRO A 97 -8.05 3.95 17.30
C PRO A 97 -7.87 2.94 16.16
N GLN A 98 -8.34 1.71 16.40
CA GLN A 98 -8.34 0.64 15.41
C GLN A 98 -9.58 0.77 14.54
N VAL A 99 -9.40 0.71 13.22
CA VAL A 99 -10.50 0.68 12.26
C VAL A 99 -10.89 -0.78 12.05
N LEU A 100 -12.11 -1.16 12.46
CA LEU A 100 -12.60 -2.53 12.31
C LEU A 100 -13.36 -2.75 11.00
N TRP A 101 -13.99 -1.69 10.49
CA TRP A 101 -14.77 -1.71 9.26
C TRP A 101 -14.77 -0.32 8.62
N ASP A 102 -14.63 -0.22 7.30
CA ASP A 102 -14.56 1.05 6.58
C ASP A 102 -15.16 0.97 5.16
N ASP A 103 -16.46 1.23 5.04
CA ASP A 103 -17.12 1.31 3.73
C ASP A 103 -16.71 2.56 2.92
N VAL A 104 -16.17 3.60 3.56
CA VAL A 104 -15.72 4.80 2.84
C VAL A 104 -14.49 4.46 2.00
N SER A 105 -13.53 3.78 2.61
CA SER A 105 -12.37 3.24 1.90
C SER A 105 -12.78 2.24 0.81
N PHE A 106 -13.77 1.37 1.09
CA PHE A 106 -14.29 0.43 0.10
C PHE A 106 -14.89 1.14 -1.12
N HIS A 107 -15.77 2.13 -0.93
CA HIS A 107 -16.38 2.90 -2.01
C HIS A 107 -15.35 3.60 -2.91
N TYR A 108 -14.30 4.18 -2.32
CA TYR A 108 -13.23 4.78 -3.11
C TYR A 108 -12.36 3.71 -3.79
N SER A 109 -12.19 2.55 -3.18
CA SER A 109 -11.48 1.42 -3.79
C SER A 109 -12.21 0.91 -5.04
N GLU A 110 -13.54 0.78 -4.99
CA GLU A 110 -14.35 0.39 -6.15
C GLU A 110 -14.18 1.36 -7.32
N LYS A 111 -14.06 2.67 -7.04
CA LYS A 111 -13.83 3.70 -8.07
C LYS A 111 -12.39 3.73 -8.57
N ALA A 112 -11.42 3.49 -7.69
CA ALA A 112 -10.00 3.57 -8.02
C ALA A 112 -9.51 2.33 -8.79
N TYR A 113 -10.04 1.14 -8.47
CA TYR A 113 -9.54 -0.12 -9.03
C TYR A 113 -9.61 -0.18 -10.56
N PRO A 114 -10.68 0.26 -11.24
CA PRO A 114 -10.71 0.32 -12.70
C PRO A 114 -9.61 1.21 -13.29
N VAL A 115 -9.32 2.35 -12.66
CA VAL A 115 -8.26 3.28 -13.11
C VAL A 115 -6.88 2.66 -12.90
N ILE A 116 -6.65 2.03 -11.74
CA ILE A 116 -5.40 1.31 -11.46
C ILE A 116 -5.20 0.18 -12.47
N HIS A 117 -6.26 -0.57 -12.78
CA HIS A 117 -6.22 -1.66 -13.76
C HIS A 117 -5.91 -1.15 -15.18
N GLU A 118 -6.44 0.01 -15.57
CA GLU A 118 -6.09 0.64 -16.84
C GLU A 118 -4.61 1.03 -16.89
N ILE A 119 -4.09 1.65 -15.83
CA ILE A 119 -2.67 2.03 -15.69
C ILE A 119 -1.78 0.78 -15.76
N GLU A 120 -2.16 -0.29 -15.06
CA GLU A 120 -1.48 -1.58 -15.09
C GLU A 120 -1.41 -2.14 -16.52
N ASN A 121 -2.54 -2.16 -17.24
CA ASN A 121 -2.57 -2.61 -18.64
C ASN A 121 -1.70 -1.75 -19.55
N LEU A 122 -1.68 -0.43 -19.34
CA LEU A 122 -0.81 0.49 -20.10
C LEU A 122 0.66 0.21 -19.83
N MET A 123 1.05 -0.02 -18.57
CA MET A 123 2.42 -0.38 -18.20
C MET A 123 2.83 -1.72 -18.80
N ARG A 124 1.98 -2.75 -18.67
CA ARG A 124 2.23 -4.08 -19.28
C ARG A 124 2.40 -3.96 -20.78
N LYS A 125 1.51 -3.22 -21.46
CA LYS A 125 1.60 -2.98 -22.91
C LYS A 125 2.89 -2.27 -23.30
N LEU A 126 3.29 -1.24 -22.55
CA LEU A 126 4.52 -0.49 -22.78
C LEU A 126 5.74 -1.42 -22.68
N ILE A 127 5.88 -2.13 -21.56
CA ILE A 127 7.03 -2.99 -21.31
C ILE A 127 7.08 -4.14 -22.33
N THR A 128 5.96 -4.85 -22.56
CA THR A 128 5.90 -5.94 -23.54
C THR A 128 6.30 -5.47 -24.93
N LYS A 129 5.71 -4.37 -25.41
CA LYS A 129 6.00 -3.85 -26.75
C LYS A 129 7.47 -3.45 -26.85
N PHE A 130 7.95 -2.69 -25.86
CA PHE A 130 9.33 -2.24 -25.81
C PHE A 130 10.33 -3.40 -25.83
N MET A 131 10.14 -4.40 -24.97
CA MET A 131 11.03 -5.55 -24.86
C MET A 131 11.04 -6.38 -26.14
N LEU A 132 9.87 -6.65 -26.72
CA LEU A 132 9.80 -7.43 -27.96
C LEU A 132 10.37 -6.70 -29.17
N THR A 133 10.21 -5.38 -29.28
CA THR A 133 10.69 -4.63 -30.45
C THR A 133 12.17 -4.24 -30.37
N ASN A 134 12.68 -3.93 -29.18
CA ASN A 134 14.05 -3.41 -29.02
C ASN A 134 15.04 -4.44 -28.49
N VAL A 135 14.59 -5.40 -27.68
CA VAL A 135 15.47 -6.45 -27.10
C VAL A 135 15.32 -7.76 -27.87
N GLY A 136 14.09 -8.15 -28.23
CA GLY A 136 13.80 -9.33 -29.05
C GLY A 136 13.16 -10.49 -28.28
N LEU A 137 12.86 -11.60 -28.97
CA LEU A 137 12.01 -12.70 -28.46
C LEU A 137 12.55 -13.42 -27.21
N GLY A 138 13.86 -13.35 -26.94
CA GLY A 138 14.52 -13.99 -25.80
C GLY A 138 14.63 -13.13 -24.53
N TRP A 139 14.05 -11.93 -24.52
CA TRP A 139 14.29 -10.92 -23.48
C TRP A 139 13.98 -11.40 -22.05
N THR A 140 13.04 -12.34 -21.88
CA THR A 140 12.67 -12.89 -20.57
C THR A 140 13.80 -13.66 -19.88
N LYS A 141 14.81 -14.13 -20.63
CA LYS A 141 15.97 -14.85 -20.09
C LYS A 141 17.13 -13.90 -19.75
N GLU A 142 17.32 -12.87 -20.56
CA GLU A 142 18.53 -12.03 -20.59
C GLU A 142 18.33 -10.65 -19.96
N ALA A 143 17.11 -10.10 -19.99
CA ALA A 143 16.81 -8.72 -19.62
C ALA A 143 15.88 -8.58 -18.40
N VAL A 144 15.78 -9.63 -17.60
CA VAL A 144 14.98 -9.67 -16.36
C VAL A 144 15.91 -9.67 -15.14
N PRO A 145 15.75 -8.72 -14.20
CA PRO A 145 16.46 -8.73 -12.92
C PRO A 145 16.28 -10.06 -12.15
N GLU A 146 17.36 -10.54 -11.52
CA GLU A 146 17.36 -11.81 -10.77
C GLU A 146 16.35 -11.85 -9.61
N GLU A 147 16.01 -10.69 -9.04
CA GLU A 147 15.00 -10.60 -7.97
C GLU A 147 13.61 -10.98 -8.45
N LEU A 148 13.28 -10.65 -9.71
CA LEU A 148 12.00 -10.97 -10.34
C LEU A 148 11.96 -12.42 -10.85
N LYS A 149 13.11 -13.00 -11.22
CA LYS A 149 13.18 -14.42 -11.59
C LYS A 149 12.75 -15.34 -10.45
N LYS A 150 12.95 -14.92 -9.20
CA LYS A 150 12.58 -15.68 -7.99
C LYS A 150 11.11 -15.53 -7.59
N SER A 151 10.43 -14.46 -8.01
CA SER A 151 9.04 -14.19 -7.64
C SER A 151 8.03 -14.87 -8.56
N THR A 152 8.40 -15.13 -9.83
CA THR A 152 7.57 -15.91 -10.76
C THR A 152 7.64 -17.41 -10.46
N ARG A 153 6.48 -18.04 -10.20
CA ARG A 153 6.34 -19.47 -9.88
C ARG A 153 6.49 -20.40 -11.10
N THR A 154 6.63 -19.84 -12.30
CA THR A 154 6.55 -20.57 -13.59
C THR A 154 7.91 -20.51 -14.30
N GLU A 155 8.37 -21.66 -14.82
CA GLU A 155 9.62 -21.70 -15.58
C GLU A 155 9.53 -20.77 -16.82
N PRO A 156 10.58 -19.98 -17.10
CA PRO A 156 10.58 -18.94 -18.15
C PRO A 156 10.58 -19.49 -19.59
N ALA A 157 10.40 -20.80 -19.78
CA ALA A 157 10.76 -21.48 -21.02
C ALA A 157 9.77 -21.31 -22.18
N ASN A 158 8.52 -20.84 -21.98
CA ASN A 158 7.56 -20.71 -23.08
C ASN A 158 6.44 -19.68 -22.89
N ASN A 159 6.55 -18.77 -21.92
CA ASN A 159 5.42 -17.91 -21.56
C ASN A 159 5.45 -16.57 -22.30
N ASN A 160 4.65 -16.46 -23.37
CA ASN A 160 4.40 -15.20 -24.07
C ASN A 160 3.80 -14.10 -23.16
N ASN A 161 3.34 -14.47 -21.96
CA ASN A 161 2.66 -13.61 -20.99
C ASN A 161 3.43 -13.42 -19.67
N TYR A 162 4.77 -13.49 -19.68
CA TYR A 162 5.60 -13.31 -18.48
C TYR A 162 5.21 -12.10 -17.61
N LEU A 163 4.93 -10.96 -18.25
CA LEU A 163 4.51 -9.78 -17.51
C LEU A 163 3.16 -9.99 -16.83
N TYR A 164 2.16 -10.59 -17.47
CA TYR A 164 0.82 -10.81 -16.89
C TYR A 164 0.84 -11.61 -15.57
N GLU A 165 1.85 -12.46 -15.36
CA GLU A 165 2.02 -13.23 -14.13
C GLU A 165 2.81 -12.48 -13.05
N THR A 166 3.34 -11.30 -13.37
CA THR A 166 4.06 -10.44 -12.44
C THR A 166 3.10 -9.48 -11.73
N ASP A 167 3.23 -9.31 -10.43
CA ASP A 167 2.47 -8.34 -9.64
C ASP A 167 2.67 -6.91 -10.16
N PHE A 168 1.62 -6.08 -10.09
CA PHE A 168 1.67 -4.69 -10.56
C PHE A 168 2.81 -3.87 -9.93
N LYS A 169 3.05 -4.05 -8.62
CA LYS A 169 4.12 -3.37 -7.87
C LYS A 169 5.53 -3.67 -8.41
N ASP A 170 5.70 -4.82 -9.06
CA ASP A 170 6.99 -5.33 -9.52
C ASP A 170 7.24 -4.96 -11.00
N LEU A 171 6.24 -4.39 -11.69
CA LEU A 171 6.41 -3.95 -13.07
C LEU A 171 7.42 -2.81 -13.22
N SER A 172 7.53 -1.92 -12.22
CA SER A 172 8.51 -0.83 -12.24
C SER A 172 9.94 -1.36 -12.20
N THR A 173 10.18 -2.44 -11.46
CA THR A 173 11.49 -3.09 -11.33
C THR A 173 12.04 -3.53 -12.69
N PHE A 174 11.18 -3.91 -13.65
CA PHE A 174 11.65 -4.24 -15.01
C PHE A 174 12.31 -3.07 -15.72
N LEU A 175 11.85 -1.84 -15.51
CA LEU A 175 12.37 -0.68 -16.21
C LEU A 175 13.52 -0.04 -15.46
N PHE A 176 13.42 0.08 -14.14
CA PHE A 176 14.26 0.97 -13.35
C PHE A 176 15.31 0.28 -12.51
N ASP A 177 15.14 -1.01 -12.20
CA ASP A 177 16.12 -1.68 -11.34
C ASP A 177 17.34 -2.09 -12.14
N GLU A 178 18.50 -1.83 -11.55
CA GLU A 178 19.78 -2.12 -12.18
C GLU A 178 20.11 -3.59 -12.07
N TYR A 179 20.49 -4.21 -13.18
CA TYR A 179 20.95 -5.59 -13.19
C TYR A 179 22.18 -5.73 -14.06
N ARG A 180 22.96 -6.78 -13.77
CA ARG A 180 24.15 -7.14 -14.55
C ARG A 180 23.74 -8.11 -15.65
N THR A 181 24.20 -7.85 -16.86
CA THR A 181 24.06 -8.77 -17.99
C THR A 181 25.25 -9.72 -18.13
N LEU A 182 26.40 -9.33 -17.57
CA LEU A 182 27.61 -10.14 -17.58
C LEU A 182 27.82 -10.80 -16.22
N ASP A 183 28.22 -12.08 -16.24
CA ASP A 183 28.51 -12.85 -15.04
C ASP A 183 29.76 -12.32 -14.32
N ILE A 184 29.72 -12.31 -12.99
CA ILE A 184 30.85 -12.00 -12.11
C ILE A 184 32.00 -12.98 -12.36
N LYS A 185 31.72 -14.23 -12.75
CA LYS A 185 32.78 -15.18 -13.14
C LYS A 185 33.56 -14.71 -14.35
N ALA A 186 32.88 -14.21 -15.38
CA ALA A 186 33.52 -13.65 -16.56
C ALA A 186 34.37 -12.41 -16.23
N LEU A 187 33.91 -11.59 -15.28
CA LEU A 187 34.71 -10.47 -14.76
C LEU A 187 35.98 -10.98 -14.04
N ASN A 188 35.85 -11.99 -13.18
CA ASN A 188 36.97 -12.57 -12.45
C ASN A 188 38.00 -13.24 -13.39
N GLU A 189 37.54 -13.92 -14.44
CA GLU A 189 38.42 -14.51 -15.45
C GLU A 189 39.18 -13.44 -16.23
N LYS A 190 38.50 -12.35 -16.61
CA LYS A 190 39.13 -11.20 -17.26
C LYS A 190 40.16 -10.53 -16.35
N ILE A 191 39.87 -10.36 -15.06
CA ILE A 191 40.85 -9.83 -14.10
C ILE A 191 42.09 -10.74 -14.02
N ARG A 192 41.90 -12.06 -13.96
CA ARG A 192 43.01 -13.03 -13.93
C ARG A 192 43.85 -13.02 -15.20
N SER A 193 43.25 -12.83 -16.38
CA SER A 193 44.03 -12.74 -17.62
C SER A 193 44.90 -11.49 -17.62
N LEU A 194 44.39 -10.37 -17.09
CA LEU A 194 45.10 -9.10 -17.00
C LEU A 194 46.26 -9.12 -16.00
N GLU A 195 46.11 -9.82 -14.87
CA GLU A 195 47.22 -10.04 -13.91
C GLU A 195 48.39 -10.80 -14.54
N ASN A 196 48.12 -11.67 -15.53
CA ASN A 196 49.14 -12.49 -16.18
C ASN A 196 49.79 -11.81 -17.40
N GLU A 197 49.04 -10.99 -18.13
CA GLU A 197 49.49 -10.41 -19.41
C GLU A 197 50.00 -8.96 -19.30
N GLY A 198 49.75 -8.26 -18.19
CA GLY A 198 50.26 -6.91 -17.96
C GLY A 198 49.67 -5.83 -18.87
N ASP A 199 48.56 -6.14 -19.54
CA ASP A 199 47.91 -5.27 -20.52
C ASP A 199 47.13 -4.10 -19.90
N GLU A 200 47.17 -2.94 -20.56
CA GLU A 200 46.31 -1.79 -20.24
C GLU A 200 44.85 -2.08 -20.62
N VAL A 201 43.95 -2.03 -19.64
CA VAL A 201 42.52 -2.24 -19.86
C VAL A 201 41.84 -0.95 -20.26
N SER A 202 41.11 -0.98 -21.38
CA SER A 202 40.24 0.13 -21.73
C SER A 202 39.08 0.24 -20.72
N LEU A 203 38.89 1.41 -20.12
CA LEU A 203 37.74 1.69 -19.22
C LEU A 203 36.39 1.39 -19.89
N SER A 204 36.33 1.42 -21.22
CA SER A 204 35.19 1.01 -22.03
C SER A 204 34.80 -0.45 -21.83
N GLU A 205 35.76 -1.36 -21.69
CA GLU A 205 35.48 -2.80 -21.49
C GLU A 205 34.89 -3.09 -20.10
N LEU A 206 35.31 -2.32 -19.09
CA LEU A 206 34.81 -2.48 -17.72
C LEU A 206 33.40 -1.90 -17.53
N LYS A 207 33.01 -0.89 -18.33
CA LYS A 207 31.67 -0.28 -18.28
C LYS A 207 30.54 -1.26 -18.58
N GLY A 208 30.80 -2.37 -19.29
CA GLY A 208 29.82 -3.41 -19.57
C GLY A 208 29.43 -4.26 -18.36
N PHE A 209 30.27 -4.28 -17.31
CA PHE A 209 30.03 -5.02 -16.07
C PHE A 209 29.27 -4.20 -15.02
N LEU A 210 29.16 -2.89 -15.23
CA LEU A 210 28.37 -2.04 -14.36
C LEU A 210 26.89 -2.41 -14.49
N PRO A 211 26.18 -2.61 -13.37
CA PRO A 211 24.75 -2.82 -13.41
C PRO A 211 24.09 -1.58 -14.02
N LYS A 212 23.10 -1.81 -14.87
CA LYS A 212 22.31 -0.75 -15.51
C LYS A 212 20.88 -1.22 -15.64
N SER A 213 19.94 -0.30 -15.51
CA SER A 213 18.54 -0.60 -15.72
C SER A 213 18.18 -0.69 -17.20
N ASN A 214 17.03 -1.28 -17.52
CA ASN A 214 16.53 -1.29 -18.89
C ASN A 214 16.25 0.14 -19.40
N TRP A 215 15.85 1.05 -18.50
CA TRP A 215 15.70 2.46 -18.82
C TRP A 215 17.02 3.07 -19.32
N GLU A 216 18.12 2.89 -18.58
CA GLU A 216 19.42 3.43 -18.96
C GLU A 216 20.02 2.78 -20.20
N ARG A 217 19.73 1.50 -20.43
CA ARG A 217 20.26 0.74 -21.56
C ARG A 217 19.64 1.14 -22.89
N TYR A 218 18.36 1.52 -22.88
CA TYR A 218 17.58 1.58 -24.13
C TYR A 218 16.72 2.83 -24.30
N PHE A 219 16.50 3.62 -23.24
CA PHE A 219 15.69 4.85 -23.31
C PHE A 219 16.52 6.13 -23.16
N ARG A 220 17.84 6.02 -22.93
CA ARG A 220 18.73 7.15 -22.64
C ARG A 220 19.83 7.31 -23.67
#